data_AF-A0A7Y2SKZ6-F1
#
_entry.id   AF-A0A7Y2SKZ6-F1
#
_cell.length_a   1.000
_cell.length_b   1.000
_cell.length_c   1.000
_cell.angle_alpha   90.00
_cell.angle_beta   90.00
_cell.angle_gamma   90.00
#
_symmetry.space_group_name_H-M   'P 1'
#
loop_
_entity.id
_entity.type
_entity.pdbx_description
1 polymer ?
#
loop_
_entity_poly.entity_id
_entity_poly.type
_entity_poly.pdbx_seq_one_letter_code
_entity_poly.pdbx_strand_id
1 'polypeptide(L)'
;MTNSKSDGFDPTDPVGAWRMVRDANLDAWAKGMATMVNTEGFAKSLGLQLDTMLAASAPMQKMLSQYMETSLAQAGMPSRAEVISLAQRMTNIEMRLDDMDARLDDILLAVRSLAVPVPAPAAIPEPVAEAAPAAAPVAEAAAPAPAAEAEAEAEPKSAARRSRKPATE
;
A
#
# COMPACT_ATOMS: atom_id res chain seq x y z
N MET A 1 -71.36 17.67 12.38
CA MET A 1 -71.39 19.00 11.74
C MET A 1 -69.98 19.30 11.24
N THR A 2 -69.91 19.96 10.10
CA THR A 2 -68.82 20.06 9.12
C THR A 2 -67.42 20.35 9.65
N ASN A 3 -66.46 19.56 9.16
CA ASN A 3 -65.02 19.82 9.15
C ASN A 3 -64.74 20.96 8.15
N SER A 4 -64.57 22.19 8.65
CA SER A 4 -64.27 23.37 7.82
C SER A 4 -62.76 23.50 7.67
N LYS A 5 -62.25 23.05 6.53
CA LYS A 5 -60.89 23.31 6.05
C LYS A 5 -60.79 24.79 5.66
N SER A 6 -60.33 25.65 6.56
CA SER A 6 -59.97 27.03 6.27
C SER A 6 -58.48 27.11 5.94
N ASP A 7 -58.09 26.57 4.78
CA ASP A 7 -56.72 26.69 4.24
C ASP A 7 -56.49 28.04 3.51
N GLY A 8 -57.20 29.10 3.91
CA GLY A 8 -57.11 30.41 3.27
C GLY A 8 -57.44 31.53 4.25
N PHE A 9 -56.54 32.52 4.29
CA PHE A 9 -56.55 33.76 5.08
C PHE A 9 -57.86 34.05 5.84
N ASP A 10 -57.80 33.91 7.17
CA ASP A 10 -58.85 34.38 8.07
C ASP A 10 -58.54 35.84 8.49
N PRO A 11 -59.32 36.84 8.05
CA PRO A 11 -59.10 38.25 8.36
C PRO A 11 -59.27 38.59 9.85
N THR A 12 -59.74 37.64 10.68
CA THR A 12 -59.92 37.81 12.12
C THR A 12 -58.85 37.12 12.98
N ASP A 13 -57.90 36.38 12.37
CA ASP A 13 -56.76 35.76 13.07
C ASP A 13 -55.42 36.47 12.76
N PRO A 14 -55.03 37.49 13.56
CA PRO A 14 -53.76 38.19 13.38
C PRO A 14 -52.54 37.29 13.62
N VAL A 15 -52.69 36.21 14.38
CA VAL A 15 -51.59 35.26 14.64
C VAL A 15 -51.41 34.34 13.44
N GLY A 16 -52.49 33.96 12.77
CA GLY A 16 -52.48 33.25 11.48
C GLY A 16 -51.75 34.05 10.40
N ALA A 17 -52.06 35.34 10.24
CA ALA A 17 -51.38 36.23 9.30
C ALA A 17 -49.87 36.35 9.60
N TRP A 18 -49.49 36.53 10.87
CA TRP A 18 -48.07 36.57 11.28
C TRP A 18 -47.34 35.24 11.01
N ARG A 19 -47.97 34.10 11.32
CA ARG A 19 -47.41 32.77 11.01
C ARG A 19 -47.18 32.60 9.53
N MET A 20 -48.11 33.02 8.69
CA MET A 20 -47.96 32.96 7.23
C MET A 20 -46.77 33.79 6.74
N VAL A 21 -46.58 35.01 7.26
CA VAL A 21 -45.43 35.86 6.91
C VAL A 21 -44.12 35.22 7.37
N ARG A 22 -44.08 34.66 8.59
CA ARG A 22 -42.91 33.94 9.11
C ARG A 22 -42.59 32.72 8.26
N ASP A 23 -43.59 31.92 7.92
CA ASP A 23 -43.41 30.67 7.18
C ASP A 23 -42.96 30.96 5.74
N ALA A 24 -43.51 32.01 5.11
CA ALA A 24 -43.04 32.50 3.82
C ALA A 24 -41.59 33.01 3.87
N ASN A 25 -41.22 33.73 4.93
CA ASN A 25 -39.84 34.17 5.14
C ASN A 25 -38.90 32.97 5.33
N LEU A 26 -39.24 32.01 6.21
CA LEU A 26 -38.44 30.81 6.43
C LEU A 26 -38.28 29.96 5.17
N ASP A 27 -39.33 29.83 4.36
CA ASP A 27 -39.27 29.12 3.08
C ASP A 27 -38.35 29.84 2.08
N ALA A 28 -38.38 31.17 2.01
CA ALA A 28 -37.46 31.96 1.20
C ALA A 28 -36.00 31.80 1.65
N TRP A 29 -35.74 31.86 2.97
CA TRP A 29 -34.40 31.63 3.53
C TRP A 29 -33.92 30.20 3.28
N ALA A 30 -34.78 29.20 3.47
CA ALA A 30 -34.47 27.79 3.24
C ALA A 30 -34.13 27.54 1.76
N LYS A 31 -34.91 28.07 0.82
CA LYS A 31 -34.63 28.00 -0.62
C LYS A 31 -33.34 28.73 -0.98
N GLY A 32 -33.08 29.89 -0.36
CA GLY A 32 -31.84 30.63 -0.51
C GLY A 32 -30.61 29.82 -0.07
N MET A 33 -30.67 29.21 1.12
CA MET A 33 -29.61 28.33 1.62
C MET A 33 -29.45 27.06 0.78
N ALA A 34 -30.55 26.43 0.37
CA ALA A 34 -30.50 25.26 -0.49
C ALA A 34 -29.80 25.56 -1.81
N THR A 35 -30.11 26.71 -2.43
CA THR A 35 -29.44 27.16 -3.65
C THR A 35 -27.97 27.48 -3.39
N MET A 36 -27.66 28.16 -2.28
CA MET A 36 -26.29 28.50 -1.89
C MET A 36 -25.41 27.27 -1.70
N VAL A 37 -25.87 26.26 -0.94
CA VAL A 37 -25.13 25.01 -0.69
C VAL A 37 -24.99 24.17 -1.96
N ASN A 38 -25.97 24.24 -2.86
CA ASN A 38 -25.92 23.56 -4.14
C ASN A 38 -25.04 24.29 -5.19
N THR A 39 -24.43 25.42 -4.85
CA THR A 39 -23.46 26.06 -5.74
C THR A 39 -22.08 25.40 -5.65
N GLU A 40 -21.41 25.27 -6.80
CA GLU A 40 -20.02 24.80 -6.87
C GLU A 40 -19.06 25.71 -6.08
N GLY A 41 -19.36 27.02 -5.99
CA GLY A 41 -18.58 27.98 -5.22
C GLY A 41 -18.57 27.67 -3.72
N PHE A 42 -19.70 27.24 -3.15
CA PHE A 42 -19.79 26.82 -1.74
C PHE A 42 -19.05 25.51 -1.49
N ALA A 43 -19.20 24.52 -2.38
CA ALA A 43 -18.46 23.27 -2.28
C ALA A 43 -16.94 23.49 -2.34
N LYS A 44 -16.49 24.36 -3.25
CA LYS A 44 -15.07 24.69 -3.41
C LYS A 44 -14.53 25.50 -2.23
N SER A 45 -15.30 26.46 -1.71
CA SER A 45 -14.87 27.26 -0.55
C SER A 45 -14.80 26.40 0.72
N LEU A 46 -15.76 25.51 0.93
CA LEU A 46 -15.75 24.56 2.03
C LEU A 46 -14.58 23.57 1.90
N GLY A 47 -14.30 23.09 0.69
CA GLY A 47 -13.14 22.24 0.40
C GLY A 47 -11.81 22.92 0.73
N LEU A 48 -11.64 24.18 0.31
CA LEU A 48 -10.46 24.99 0.64
C LEU A 48 -10.33 25.26 2.14
N GLN A 49 -11.44 25.52 2.83
CA GLN A 49 -11.45 25.74 4.28
C GLN A 49 -11.06 24.48 5.05
N LEU A 50 -11.60 23.33 4.65
CA LEU A 50 -11.24 22.03 5.24
C LEU A 50 -9.77 21.69 4.96
N ASP A 51 -9.30 21.90 3.73
CA ASP A 51 -7.90 21.68 3.36
C ASP A 51 -6.96 22.60 4.14
N THR A 52 -7.35 23.86 4.34
CA THR A 52 -6.58 24.82 5.16
C THR A 52 -6.53 24.38 6.63
N MET A 53 -7.65 23.89 7.19
CA MET A 53 -7.69 23.36 8.56
C MET A 53 -6.84 22.10 8.69
N LEU A 54 -6.90 21.19 7.71
CA LEU A 54 -6.07 19.99 7.67
C LEU A 54 -4.59 20.34 7.55
N ALA A 55 -4.21 21.25 6.65
CA ALA A 55 -2.86 21.75 6.49
C ALA A 55 -2.34 22.43 7.77
N ALA A 56 -3.19 23.20 8.46
CA ALA A 56 -2.86 23.79 9.76
C ALA A 56 -2.62 22.73 10.84
N SER A 57 -3.23 21.55 10.74
CA SER A 57 -3.03 20.41 11.64
C SER A 57 -1.85 19.51 11.25
N ALA A 58 -1.23 19.69 10.08
CA ALA A 58 -0.10 18.88 9.62
C ALA A 58 1.08 18.84 10.62
N PRO A 59 1.45 19.92 11.33
CA PRO A 59 2.47 19.85 12.37
C PRO A 59 2.10 18.94 13.54
N MET A 60 0.81 18.89 13.91
CA MET A 60 0.31 17.98 14.95
C MET A 60 0.39 16.52 14.51
N GLN A 61 0.05 16.24 13.25
CA GLN A 61 0.21 14.92 12.67
C GLN A 61 1.69 14.47 12.70
N LYS A 62 2.62 15.38 12.37
CA LYS A 62 4.06 15.11 12.44
C LYS A 62 4.53 14.80 13.86
N MET A 63 4.08 15.56 14.86
CA MET A 63 4.39 15.29 16.27
C MET A 63 3.86 13.92 16.71
N LEU A 64 2.65 13.55 16.29
CA LEU A 64 2.08 12.24 16.60
C LEU A 64 2.88 11.10 15.95
N SER A 65 3.32 11.28 14.70
CA SER A 65 4.22 10.32 14.03
C SER A 65 5.53 10.17 14.81
N GLN A 66 6.16 11.26 15.23
CA GLN A 66 7.40 11.22 16.02
C GLN A 66 7.20 10.54 17.39
N TYR A 67 6.06 10.78 18.03
CA TYR A 67 5.71 10.10 19.27
C TYR A 67 5.56 8.59 19.06
N MET A 68 4.86 8.17 17.99
CA MET A 68 4.75 6.75 17.64
C MET A 68 6.11 6.14 17.30
N GLU A 69 6.97 6.85 16.56
CA GLU A 69 8.34 6.39 16.26
C GLU A 69 9.15 6.18 17.55
N THR A 70 9.06 7.13 18.49
CA THR A 70 9.75 7.02 19.79
C THR A 70 9.18 5.87 20.63
N SER A 71 7.86 5.68 20.62
CA SER A 71 7.19 4.57 21.31
C SER A 71 7.55 3.22 20.71
N LEU A 72 7.63 3.11 19.38
CA LEU A 72 8.03 1.88 18.69
C LEU A 72 9.51 1.58 18.94
N ALA A 73 10.38 2.59 18.93
CA ALA A 73 11.78 2.44 19.29
C ALA A 73 11.95 1.91 20.72
N GLN A 74 11.14 2.37 21.68
CA GLN A 74 11.11 1.84 23.05
C GLN A 74 10.63 0.38 23.11
N ALA A 75 9.73 -0.02 22.21
CA ALA A 75 9.28 -1.40 22.06
C ALA A 75 10.26 -2.27 21.24
N GLY A 76 11.42 -1.72 20.83
CA GLY A 76 12.39 -2.41 19.98
C GLY A 76 11.92 -2.65 18.55
N MET A 77 10.84 -1.99 18.11
CA MET A 77 10.29 -2.11 16.77
C MET A 77 10.85 -1.01 15.86
N PRO A 78 11.34 -1.35 14.65
CA PRO A 78 11.85 -0.36 13.71
C PRO A 78 10.71 0.54 13.22
N SER A 79 11.01 1.83 13.09
CA SER A 79 10.09 2.80 12.53
C SER A 79 9.93 2.61 11.01
N ARG A 80 8.80 3.08 10.47
CA ARG A 80 8.56 3.08 9.01
C ARG A 80 9.66 3.84 8.26
N ALA A 81 10.15 4.95 8.83
CA ALA A 81 11.21 5.75 8.23
C ALA A 81 12.53 4.97 8.13
N GLU A 82 12.88 4.20 9.16
CA GLU A 82 14.07 3.35 9.16
C GLU A 82 13.98 2.23 8.13
N VAL A 83 12.82 1.56 8.02
CA VAL A 83 12.59 0.52 7.00
C VAL A 83 12.76 1.08 5.59
N ILE A 84 12.23 2.27 5.31
CA ILE A 84 12.38 2.93 4.01
C ILE A 84 13.83 3.32 3.73
N SER A 85 14.52 3.91 4.72
CA SER A 85 15.94 4.27 4.62
C SER A 85 16.81 3.05 4.35
N LEU A 86 16.52 1.92 5.01
CA LEU A 86 17.21 0.67 4.77
C LEU A 86 16.96 0.14 3.36
N ALA A 87 15.70 0.11 2.92
CA ALA A 87 15.34 -0.31 1.58
C ALA A 87 16.04 0.54 0.50
N GLN A 88 16.05 1.87 0.66
CA GLN A 88 16.75 2.77 -0.26
C GLN A 88 18.25 2.49 -0.33
N ARG A 89 18.90 2.21 0.80
CA ARG A 89 20.33 1.84 0.83
C ARG A 89 20.56 0.49 0.16
N MET A 90 19.69 -0.49 0.39
CA MET A 90 19.80 -1.80 -0.26
C MET A 90 19.67 -1.67 -1.78
N THR A 91 18.69 -0.91 -2.29
CA THR A 91 18.57 -0.62 -3.73
C THR A 91 19.79 0.12 -4.28
N ASN A 92 20.36 1.06 -3.53
CA ASN A 92 21.59 1.73 -3.97
C ASN A 92 22.79 0.76 -4.05
N ILE A 93 22.93 -0.12 -3.06
CA ILE A 93 23.97 -1.14 -3.04
C ILE A 93 23.80 -2.09 -4.22
N GLU A 94 22.58 -2.54 -4.51
CA GLU A 94 22.25 -3.39 -5.67
C GLU A 94 22.69 -2.74 -6.99
N MET A 95 22.30 -1.49 -7.24
CA MET A 95 22.72 -0.77 -8.46
C MET A 95 24.24 -0.62 -8.57
N ARG A 96 24.93 -0.39 -7.45
CA ARG A 96 26.40 -0.30 -7.44
C ARG A 96 27.05 -1.65 -7.66
N LEU A 97 26.41 -2.73 -7.20
CA LEU A 97 26.88 -4.09 -7.41
C LEU A 97 26.73 -4.48 -8.89
N ASP A 98 25.60 -4.14 -9.52
CA ASP A 98 25.38 -4.35 -10.96
C ASP A 98 26.41 -3.60 -11.82
N ASP A 99 26.72 -2.34 -11.49
CA ASP A 99 27.76 -1.56 -12.18
C ASP A 99 29.17 -2.19 -11.99
N MET A 100 29.44 -2.74 -10.80
CA MET A 100 30.70 -3.45 -10.57
C MET A 100 30.77 -4.75 -11.36
N ASP A 101 29.68 -5.49 -11.48
CA ASP A 101 29.61 -6.73 -12.26
C ASP A 101 29.86 -6.47 -13.75
N ALA A 102 29.18 -5.47 -14.32
CA ALA A 102 29.40 -5.03 -15.70
C ALA A 102 30.87 -4.63 -15.97
N ARG A 103 31.50 -3.90 -15.05
CA ARG A 103 32.92 -3.51 -15.18
C ARG A 103 33.85 -4.72 -15.09
N LEU A 104 33.53 -5.72 -14.28
CA LEU A 104 34.32 -6.94 -14.19
C LEU A 104 34.23 -7.74 -15.49
N ASP A 105 33.05 -7.86 -16.09
CA ASP A 105 32.87 -8.50 -17.40
C ASP A 105 33.66 -7.78 -18.50
N ASP A 106 33.64 -6.45 -18.52
CA ASP A 106 34.44 -5.65 -19.46
C ASP A 106 35.95 -5.90 -19.28
N ILE A 107 36.44 -5.98 -18.04
CA ILE A 107 37.83 -6.29 -17.73
C ILE A 107 38.17 -7.71 -18.19
N LEU A 108 37.31 -8.70 -17.92
CA LEU A 108 37.53 -10.09 -18.35
C LEU A 108 37.58 -10.21 -19.87
N LEU A 109 36.73 -9.46 -20.58
CA LEU A 109 36.74 -9.39 -22.03
C LEU A 109 38.04 -8.75 -22.55
N ALA A 110 38.47 -7.65 -21.94
CA ALA A 110 39.74 -6.99 -22.28
C ALA A 110 40.95 -7.90 -22.00
N VAL A 111 40.96 -8.65 -20.90
CA VAL A 111 42.03 -9.61 -20.60
C VAL A 111 42.05 -10.75 -21.61
N ARG A 112 40.87 -11.27 -22.00
CA ARG A 112 40.76 -12.31 -23.04
C ARG A 112 41.20 -11.82 -24.43
N SER A 113 40.95 -10.56 -24.78
CA SER A 113 41.37 -10.01 -26.07
C SER A 113 42.88 -9.76 -26.12
N LEU A 114 43.52 -9.50 -24.98
CA LEU A 114 44.97 -9.41 -24.84
C LEU A 114 45.66 -10.78 -24.77
N ALA A 115 44.92 -11.83 -24.42
CA ALA A 115 45.44 -13.19 -24.46
C ALA A 115 45.70 -13.59 -25.91
N VAL A 116 46.98 -13.73 -26.28
CA VAL A 116 47.37 -14.29 -27.58
C VAL A 116 46.83 -15.73 -27.63
N PRO A 117 46.03 -16.10 -28.65
CA PRO A 117 45.65 -17.49 -28.82
C PRO A 117 46.94 -18.29 -29.03
N VAL A 118 47.30 -19.10 -28.05
CA VAL A 118 48.34 -20.13 -28.24
C VAL A 118 47.78 -21.05 -29.33
N PRO A 119 48.45 -21.16 -30.49
CA PRO A 119 47.98 -22.06 -31.54
C PRO A 119 47.90 -23.45 -30.94
N ALA A 120 46.72 -24.07 -31.04
CA ALA A 120 46.54 -25.45 -30.64
C ALA A 120 47.66 -26.28 -31.30
N PRO A 121 48.39 -27.12 -30.55
CA PRO A 121 49.40 -27.98 -31.16
C PRO A 121 48.68 -28.77 -32.26
N ALA A 122 49.17 -28.61 -33.49
CA ALA A 122 48.60 -29.27 -34.66
C ALA A 122 48.42 -30.74 -34.33
N ALA A 123 47.16 -31.20 -34.35
CA ALA A 123 46.83 -32.59 -34.12
C ALA A 123 47.63 -33.43 -35.11
N ILE A 124 48.62 -34.15 -34.60
CA ILE A 124 49.28 -35.22 -35.34
C ILE A 124 48.17 -36.24 -35.62
N PRO A 125 47.92 -36.60 -36.89
CA PRO A 125 46.90 -37.60 -37.18
C PRO A 125 47.32 -38.91 -36.54
N GLU A 126 46.55 -39.37 -35.55
CA GLU A 126 46.74 -40.70 -34.97
C GLU A 126 46.45 -41.76 -36.05
N PRO A 127 47.33 -42.75 -36.23
CA PRO A 127 47.06 -43.88 -37.10
C PRO A 127 45.99 -44.77 -36.46
N VAL A 128 45.08 -45.18 -37.33
CA VAL A 128 43.85 -45.93 -37.06
C VAL A 128 44.14 -47.33 -36.50
N ALA A 129 43.38 -47.64 -35.44
CA ALA A 129 42.86 -48.95 -35.00
C ALA A 129 43.82 -50.03 -34.48
N GLU A 130 43.46 -50.54 -33.29
CA GLU A 130 43.27 -51.96 -32.90
C GLU A 130 43.29 -51.98 -31.35
N ALA A 131 42.36 -52.52 -30.56
CA ALA A 131 41.18 -53.35 -30.74
C ALA A 131 40.21 -53.07 -29.55
N ALA A 132 38.92 -53.28 -29.76
CA ALA A 132 37.95 -53.55 -28.70
C ALA A 132 37.76 -55.08 -28.59
N PRO A 133 36.95 -55.64 -27.67
CA PRO A 133 36.37 -55.10 -26.43
C PRO A 133 36.55 -56.06 -25.22
N ALA A 134 36.35 -55.59 -23.99
CA ALA A 134 36.00 -56.51 -22.89
C ALA A 134 35.21 -55.81 -21.77
N ALA A 135 33.96 -56.27 -21.64
CA ALA A 135 33.22 -56.49 -20.39
C ALA A 135 32.82 -55.29 -19.50
N ALA A 136 31.52 -54.95 -19.57
CA ALA A 136 30.69 -54.64 -18.39
C ALA A 136 30.51 -55.92 -17.53
N PRO A 137 29.96 -55.94 -16.29
CA PRO A 137 29.06 -55.01 -15.57
C PRO A 137 29.61 -54.71 -14.13
N VAL A 138 28.98 -54.06 -13.14
CA VAL A 138 27.70 -54.31 -12.42
C VAL A 138 27.44 -53.12 -11.46
N ALA A 139 26.16 -52.90 -11.18
CA ALA A 139 25.53 -51.96 -10.25
C ALA A 139 26.03 -51.97 -8.78
N GLU A 140 25.67 -50.92 -8.02
CA GLU A 140 24.89 -50.96 -6.75
C GLU A 140 24.86 -49.55 -6.11
N ALA A 141 23.75 -48.80 -6.27
CA ALA A 141 22.72 -48.51 -5.25
C ALA A 141 23.18 -47.66 -4.05
N ALA A 142 22.59 -46.45 -3.91
CA ALA A 142 22.05 -45.91 -2.65
C ALA A 142 21.59 -44.45 -2.85
N ALA A 143 20.27 -44.25 -2.89
CA ALA A 143 19.66 -43.02 -2.39
C ALA A 143 19.49 -43.18 -0.85
N PRO A 144 19.36 -42.10 -0.05
CA PRO A 144 18.10 -41.34 -0.03
C PRO A 144 18.24 -39.82 0.18
N ALA A 145 17.11 -39.16 -0.04
CA ALA A 145 16.83 -37.73 0.18
C ALA A 145 17.03 -37.26 1.64
N PRO A 146 16.98 -35.94 1.87
CA PRO A 146 15.78 -35.36 2.52
C PRO A 146 15.30 -34.08 1.78
N ALA A 147 14.00 -33.84 1.53
CA ALA A 147 12.96 -33.39 2.47
C ALA A 147 13.45 -32.20 3.32
N ALA A 148 12.97 -30.98 3.11
CA ALA A 148 11.79 -30.38 3.76
C ALA A 148 11.93 -28.85 3.56
N GLU A 149 10.96 -27.94 3.62
CA GLU A 149 9.51 -27.91 3.83
C GLU A 149 9.13 -26.45 3.50
N ALA A 150 8.06 -26.22 2.74
CA ALA A 150 7.51 -24.88 2.52
C ALA A 150 6.21 -24.77 3.34
N GLU A 151 6.27 -24.02 4.43
CA GLU A 151 5.11 -23.63 5.23
C GLU A 151 4.30 -22.55 4.47
N ALA A 152 3.02 -22.82 4.24
CA ALA A 152 2.04 -21.85 3.77
C ALA A 152 1.09 -21.54 4.94
N GLU A 153 1.19 -20.32 5.43
CA GLU A 153 0.43 -19.73 6.52
C GLU A 153 -0.97 -19.30 6.03
N ALA A 154 -2.03 -19.70 6.73
CA ALA A 154 -3.41 -19.29 6.44
C ALA A 154 -4.04 -18.61 7.68
N GLU A 155 -4.53 -17.38 7.46
CA GLU A 155 -5.24 -16.51 8.40
C GLU A 155 -6.47 -17.14 9.08
N PRO A 156 -6.89 -16.60 10.24
CA PRO A 156 -8.31 -16.55 10.60
C PRO A 156 -8.86 -15.13 10.73
N LYS A 157 -9.97 -14.88 10.02
CA LYS A 157 -10.83 -13.69 10.12
C LYS A 157 -11.66 -13.66 11.41
N SER A 158 -11.74 -12.48 12.02
CA SER A 158 -12.70 -12.08 13.05
C SER A 158 -14.16 -12.11 12.58
N ALA A 159 -15.09 -12.63 13.41
CA ALA A 159 -16.48 -12.16 13.49
C ALA A 159 -17.20 -12.70 14.75
N ALA A 160 -18.19 -11.93 15.23
CA ALA A 160 -19.17 -12.18 16.33
C ALA A 160 -18.66 -11.87 17.76
N ARG A 161 -18.89 -10.70 18.37
CA ARG A 161 -20.11 -9.90 18.66
C ARG A 161 -21.09 -10.56 19.66
N ARG A 162 -21.16 -9.96 20.86
CA ARG A 162 -22.17 -10.05 21.94
C ARG A 162 -22.23 -11.39 22.70
N SER A 163 -21.97 -11.42 24.01
CA SER A 163 -22.99 -11.09 25.02
C SER A 163 -22.37 -10.76 26.38
N ARG A 164 -22.81 -9.65 26.99
CA ARG A 164 -22.42 -9.19 28.33
C ARG A 164 -23.63 -9.29 29.25
N LYS A 165 -23.58 -10.19 30.24
CA LYS A 165 -24.34 -10.12 31.52
C LYS A 165 -23.68 -11.08 32.53
N PRO A 166 -23.49 -10.67 33.79
CA PRO A 166 -24.41 -11.05 34.88
C PRO A 166 -24.86 -9.82 35.67
N ALA A 167 -26.14 -9.68 36.04
CA ALA A 167 -26.82 -10.27 37.19
C ALA A 167 -26.38 -9.61 38.52
N THR A 168 -27.24 -8.68 38.93
CA THR A 168 -27.46 -8.16 40.27
C THR A 168 -27.69 -9.28 41.29
N GLU A 169 -27.04 -9.18 42.44
CA GLU A 169 -27.58 -9.51 43.76
C GLU A 169 -26.86 -8.66 44.82
#